data_AF-A0A819R5X6-F1
#
_entry.id   AF-A0A819R5X6-F1
#
_cell.length_a   1.000
_cell.length_b   1.000
_cell.length_c   1.000
_cell.angle_alpha   90.00
_cell.angle_beta   90.00
_cell.angle_gamma   90.00
#
_symmetry.space_group_name_H-M   'P 1'
#
loop_
_entity.id
_entity.type
_entity.pdbx_description
1 polymer ?
#
loop_
_entity_poly.entity_id
_entity_poly.type
_entity_poly.pdbx_seq_one_letter_code
_entity_poly.pdbx_strand_id
1 'polypeptide(L)'
;MAGEQDTQEVAAIKTQIESWLQTNNNTLKLDLTNNTLDFKKICDTLFTSDQATIRITLGFKDDNLTKNSSLDQFRSNFNFVALDRLPIPGLDGVPSQWNIYPQTPMSSFSEGVTIEHYDPNTQTLQIHIQTNFFAIYGSVPQEHPMMDAAAPNGTYLQVRRDIKGDIKLNAKLNFN
;
A
#
# COMPACT_ATOMS: atom_id res chain seq x y z
N MET A 1 13.58 -27.14 -12.56
CA MET A 1 13.44 -26.11 -11.52
C MET A 1 14.39 -26.49 -10.40
N ALA A 2 15.59 -25.92 -10.41
CA ALA A 2 16.53 -26.11 -9.31
C ALA A 2 15.95 -25.38 -8.09
N GLY A 3 15.77 -26.08 -6.97
CA GLY A 3 15.36 -25.46 -5.73
C GLY A 3 16.50 -24.58 -5.24
N GLU A 4 16.41 -23.27 -5.51
CA GLU A 4 17.28 -22.30 -4.89
C GLU A 4 17.04 -22.35 -3.38
N GLN A 5 18.02 -22.85 -2.64
CA GLN A 5 18.02 -22.75 -1.20
C GLN A 5 18.09 -21.27 -0.85
N ASP A 6 17.09 -20.79 -0.11
CA ASP A 6 17.11 -19.45 0.46
C ASP A 6 18.44 -19.24 1.22
N THR A 7 18.99 -18.03 1.14
CA THR A 7 20.10 -17.65 2.03
C THR A 7 19.62 -17.69 3.48
N GLN A 8 20.53 -17.84 4.43
CA GLN A 8 20.18 -17.83 5.86
C GLN A 8 19.44 -16.54 6.26
N GLU A 9 19.82 -15.39 5.67
CA GLU A 9 19.15 -14.11 5.88
C GLU A 9 17.70 -14.14 5.36
N VAL A 10 17.48 -14.60 4.12
CA VAL A 10 16.14 -14.69 3.54
C VAL A 10 15.26 -15.65 4.35
N ALA A 11 15.80 -16.80 4.76
CA ALA A 11 15.08 -17.76 5.59
C ALA A 11 14.67 -17.15 6.95
N ALA A 12 15.55 -16.36 7.57
CA ALA A 12 15.26 -15.67 8.82
C ALA A 12 14.15 -14.62 8.65
N ILE A 13 14.22 -13.79 7.59
CA ILE A 13 13.18 -12.78 7.31
C ILE A 13 11.84 -13.45 7.00
N LYS A 14 11.83 -14.53 6.20
CA LYS A 14 10.60 -15.31 5.94
C LYS A 14 9.98 -15.85 7.22
N THR A 15 10.80 -16.43 8.11
CA THR A 15 10.34 -16.96 9.42
C THR A 15 9.72 -15.85 10.27
N GLN A 16 10.32 -14.65 10.26
CA GLN A 16 9.82 -13.49 10.97
C GLN A 16 8.48 -12.99 10.40
N ILE A 17 8.36 -12.93 9.07
CA ILE A 17 7.09 -12.60 8.40
C ILE A 17 6.01 -13.63 8.73
N GLU A 18 6.33 -14.93 8.71
CA GLU A 18 5.38 -15.99 9.07
C GLU A 18 4.94 -15.88 10.53
N SER A 19 5.85 -15.57 11.44
CA SER A 19 5.54 -15.37 12.86
C SER A 19 4.65 -14.14 13.08
N TRP A 20 4.92 -13.04 12.36
CA TRP A 20 4.07 -11.85 12.37
C TRP A 20 2.66 -12.17 11.84
N LEU A 21 2.57 -12.90 10.73
CA LEU A 21 1.29 -13.32 10.14
C LEU A 21 0.47 -14.18 11.10
N GLN A 22 1.10 -15.12 11.79
CA GLN A 22 0.44 -15.94 12.81
C GLN A 22 -0.07 -15.10 13.97
N THR A 23 0.77 -14.20 14.50
CA THR A 23 0.42 -13.31 15.63
C THR A 23 -0.76 -12.40 15.29
N ASN A 24 -0.84 -11.95 14.04
CA ASN A 24 -1.89 -11.06 13.56
C ASN A 24 -3.07 -11.78 12.89
N ASN A 25 -3.15 -13.11 12.99
CA ASN A 25 -4.21 -13.91 12.37
C ASN A 25 -4.40 -13.63 10.87
N ASN A 26 -3.28 -13.51 10.14
CA ASN A 26 -3.25 -13.12 8.73
C ASN A 26 -4.06 -11.85 8.43
N THR A 27 -4.01 -10.86 9.32
CA THR A 27 -4.70 -9.58 9.13
C THR A 27 -3.69 -8.44 9.20
N LEU A 28 -3.66 -7.60 8.16
CA LEU A 28 -2.96 -6.33 8.17
C LEU A 28 -3.97 -5.24 8.55
N LYS A 29 -3.81 -4.69 9.75
CA LYS A 29 -4.53 -3.49 10.20
C LYS A 29 -3.62 -2.28 10.09
N LEU A 30 -4.08 -1.25 9.40
CA LEU A 30 -3.33 -0.03 9.21
C LEU A 30 -4.21 1.19 9.47
N ASP A 31 -3.98 1.86 10.60
CA ASP A 31 -4.68 3.08 10.96
C ASP A 31 -3.76 4.29 10.77
N LEU A 32 -4.00 5.02 9.68
CA LEU A 32 -3.30 6.25 9.30
C LEU A 32 -4.16 7.49 9.59
N THR A 33 -5.22 7.38 10.38
CA THR A 33 -6.10 8.52 10.67
C THR A 33 -5.41 9.56 11.58
N ASN A 34 -4.49 9.12 12.44
CA ASN A 34 -3.72 10.04 13.29
C ASN A 34 -2.66 10.84 12.52
N ASN A 35 -2.24 10.38 11.35
CA ASN A 35 -1.23 11.01 10.51
C ASN A 35 -1.83 11.28 9.12
N THR A 36 -2.49 12.43 8.97
CA THR A 36 -3.06 12.84 7.68
C THR A 36 -2.01 12.77 6.58
N LEU A 37 -2.32 12.00 5.54
CA LEU A 37 -1.46 11.84 4.38
C LEU A 37 -1.75 12.96 3.39
N ASP A 38 -0.72 13.71 3.00
CA ASP A 38 -0.84 14.65 1.88
C ASP A 38 -0.84 13.87 0.56
N PHE A 39 -1.89 14.07 -0.24
CA PHE A 39 -2.02 13.55 -1.59
C PHE A 39 -1.85 14.71 -2.58
N LYS A 40 -0.87 14.60 -3.47
CA LYS A 40 -0.61 15.59 -4.52
C LYS A 40 -1.40 15.23 -5.77
N LYS A 41 -2.01 16.22 -6.42
CA LYS A 41 -2.61 16.06 -7.74
C LYS A 41 -1.51 15.78 -8.76
N ILE A 42 -1.56 14.63 -9.43
CA ILE A 42 -0.60 14.23 -10.48
C ILE A 42 -1.15 14.58 -11.86
N CYS A 43 -2.45 14.41 -12.03
CA CYS A 43 -3.24 14.90 -13.16
C CYS A 43 -4.68 15.11 -12.69
N ASP A 44 -5.58 15.52 -13.58
CA ASP A 44 -6.90 16.00 -13.16
C ASP A 44 -7.74 15.00 -12.38
N THR A 45 -7.51 13.72 -12.61
CA THR A 45 -8.24 12.61 -12.02
C THR A 45 -7.46 11.81 -10.99
N LEU A 46 -6.17 12.12 -10.76
CA LEU A 46 -5.28 11.31 -9.92
C LEU A 46 -4.63 12.10 -8.79
N PHE A 47 -4.74 11.55 -7.59
CA PHE A 47 -4.10 12.06 -6.37
C PHE A 47 -3.19 10.99 -5.80
N THR A 48 -1.92 11.29 -5.53
CA THR A 48 -0.95 10.32 -4.99
C THR A 48 -0.27 10.86 -3.74
N SER A 49 -0.23 10.03 -2.70
CA SER A 49 0.68 10.20 -1.58
C SER A 49 1.90 9.32 -1.82
N ASP A 50 3.09 9.92 -1.85
CA ASP A 50 4.36 9.23 -2.10
C ASP A 50 5.34 9.60 -0.98
N GLN A 51 5.43 8.71 0.00
CA GLN A 51 6.33 8.78 1.16
C GLN A 51 7.25 7.55 1.13
N ALA A 52 8.28 7.54 2.00
CA ALA A 52 9.28 6.49 2.02
C ALA A 52 8.67 5.08 2.13
N THR A 53 7.71 4.88 3.03
CA THR A 53 7.09 3.58 3.32
C THR A 53 5.64 3.46 2.85
N ILE A 54 5.06 4.54 2.34
CA ILE A 54 3.66 4.60 1.91
C ILE A 54 3.60 5.17 0.50
N ARG A 55 2.97 4.45 -0.41
CA ARG A 55 2.59 4.95 -1.72
C ARG A 55 1.17 4.49 -2.03
N ILE A 56 0.27 5.46 -2.08
CA ILE A 56 -1.16 5.24 -2.34
C ILE A 56 -1.61 6.22 -3.40
N THR A 57 -2.35 5.73 -4.39
CA THR A 57 -2.98 6.57 -5.42
C THR A 57 -4.49 6.43 -5.35
N LEU A 58 -5.19 7.55 -5.40
CA LEU A 58 -6.64 7.64 -5.52
C LEU A 58 -6.95 8.16 -6.93
N GLY A 59 -7.80 7.42 -7.64
CA GLY A 59 -8.30 7.80 -8.95
C GLY A 59 -9.78 8.14 -8.90
N PHE A 60 -10.13 9.21 -9.59
CA PHE A 60 -11.51 9.68 -9.79
C PHE A 60 -11.86 9.68 -11.28
N LYS A 61 -13.15 9.75 -11.60
CA LYS A 61 -13.66 9.76 -13.00
C LYS A 61 -13.82 11.16 -13.55
N ASP A 62 -14.08 12.14 -12.68
CA ASP A 62 -14.39 13.52 -13.02
C ASP A 62 -13.16 14.41 -12.74
N ASP A 63 -12.73 15.14 -13.77
CA ASP A 63 -11.64 16.12 -13.72
C ASP A 63 -12.05 17.44 -13.04
N ASN A 64 -13.36 17.65 -12.82
CA ASN A 64 -13.92 18.85 -12.20
C ASN A 64 -14.11 18.73 -10.68
N LEU A 65 -13.59 17.68 -10.05
CA LEU A 65 -13.53 17.64 -8.59
C LEU A 65 -12.65 18.78 -8.08
N THR A 66 -13.18 19.53 -7.11
CA THR A 66 -12.50 20.65 -6.48
C THR A 66 -12.51 20.50 -4.96
N LYS A 67 -11.78 21.36 -4.26
CA LYS A 67 -11.85 21.46 -2.80
C LYS A 67 -13.26 21.72 -2.24
N ASN A 68 -14.17 22.25 -3.05
CA ASN A 68 -15.54 22.54 -2.64
C ASN A 68 -16.54 21.44 -3.04
N SER A 69 -16.08 20.36 -3.66
CA SER A 69 -16.94 19.24 -4.02
C SER A 69 -17.55 18.59 -2.78
N SER A 70 -18.78 18.09 -2.91
CA SER A 70 -19.47 17.40 -1.84
C SER A 70 -18.94 15.97 -1.65
N LEU A 71 -19.19 15.40 -0.48
CA LEU A 71 -18.92 13.99 -0.19
C LEU A 71 -19.56 13.05 -1.24
N ASP A 72 -20.79 13.35 -1.67
CA ASP A 72 -21.49 12.54 -2.67
C ASP A 72 -20.85 12.65 -4.07
N GLN A 73 -20.27 13.80 -4.41
CA GLN A 73 -19.48 13.95 -5.63
C GLN A 73 -18.19 13.11 -5.56
N PHE A 74 -17.49 13.08 -4.41
CA PHE A 74 -16.32 12.21 -4.25
C PHE A 74 -16.70 10.72 -4.33
N ARG A 75 -17.80 10.32 -3.71
CA ARG A 75 -18.30 8.93 -3.73
C ARG A 75 -18.70 8.47 -5.13
N SER A 76 -19.49 9.28 -5.84
CA SER A 76 -19.98 8.93 -7.18
C SER A 76 -18.87 8.92 -8.23
N ASN A 77 -17.86 9.77 -8.06
CA ASN A 77 -16.73 9.87 -8.98
C ASN A 77 -15.53 9.00 -8.59
N PHE A 78 -15.54 8.33 -7.45
CA PHE A 78 -14.44 7.42 -7.09
C PHE A 78 -14.30 6.32 -8.15
N ASN A 79 -13.08 6.12 -8.63
CA ASN A 79 -12.77 5.14 -9.67
C ASN A 79 -11.96 3.99 -9.11
N PHE A 80 -10.86 4.27 -8.40
CA PHE A 80 -9.99 3.23 -7.84
C PHE A 80 -9.07 3.76 -6.75
N VAL A 81 -8.51 2.84 -5.97
CA VAL A 81 -7.30 3.01 -5.17
C VAL A 81 -6.22 2.05 -5.66
N ALA A 82 -4.96 2.49 -5.63
CA ALA A 82 -3.78 1.64 -5.79
C ALA A 82 -2.96 1.69 -4.50
N LEU A 83 -2.53 0.52 -4.01
CA LEU A 83 -1.79 0.33 -2.75
C LEU A 83 -0.37 -0.18 -3.06
N ASP A 84 0.45 0.66 -3.67
CA ASP A 84 1.77 0.26 -4.20
C ASP A 84 2.78 -0.07 -3.09
N ARG A 85 2.79 0.72 -2.01
CA ARG A 85 3.65 0.49 -0.84
C ARG A 85 2.86 0.78 0.42
N LEU A 86 2.85 -0.18 1.34
CA LEU A 86 2.25 -0.02 2.66
C LEU A 86 3.19 -0.58 3.72
N PRO A 87 3.29 0.07 4.89
CA PRO A 87 4.03 -0.46 6.01
C PRO A 87 3.33 -1.69 6.58
N ILE A 88 4.10 -2.49 7.32
CA ILE A 88 3.59 -3.66 8.05
C ILE A 88 3.89 -3.42 9.54
N PRO A 89 3.00 -2.72 10.27
CA PRO A 89 3.22 -2.38 11.68
C PRO A 89 3.51 -3.63 12.54
N GLY A 90 4.53 -3.56 13.38
CA GLY A 90 4.95 -4.66 14.26
C GLY A 90 5.81 -5.73 13.58
N LEU A 91 6.15 -5.59 12.28
CA LEU A 91 7.20 -6.39 11.64
C LEU A 91 8.56 -5.73 11.88
N ASP A 92 9.04 -5.78 13.12
CA ASP A 92 10.28 -5.14 13.57
C ASP A 92 11.48 -6.08 13.47
N GLY A 93 12.66 -5.56 13.13
CA GLY A 93 13.91 -6.34 13.09
C GLY A 93 14.31 -6.85 11.71
N VAL A 94 13.53 -6.54 10.67
CA VAL A 94 14.00 -6.73 9.29
C VAL A 94 15.13 -5.73 9.01
N PRO A 95 16.25 -6.16 8.40
CA PRO A 95 17.35 -5.24 8.10
C PRO A 95 16.91 -4.09 7.18
N SER A 96 17.40 -2.88 7.45
CA SER A 96 16.90 -1.63 6.83
C SER A 96 17.11 -1.53 5.32
N GLN A 97 18.00 -2.34 4.75
CA GLN A 97 18.20 -2.42 3.30
C GLN A 97 17.02 -3.12 2.57
N TRP A 98 16.14 -3.80 3.28
CA TRP A 98 15.00 -4.49 2.69
C TRP A 98 13.77 -3.59 2.62
N ASN A 99 13.19 -3.48 1.43
CA ASN A 99 11.84 -2.98 1.25
C ASN A 99 10.87 -4.14 1.40
N ILE A 100 10.06 -4.12 2.46
CA ILE A 100 9.00 -5.11 2.70
C ILE A 100 7.63 -4.44 2.61
N TYR A 101 6.73 -5.02 1.82
CA TYR A 101 5.36 -4.53 1.67
C TYR A 101 4.40 -5.66 1.26
N PRO A 102 3.10 -5.54 1.60
CA PRO A 102 2.10 -6.50 1.16
C PRO A 102 1.77 -6.32 -0.33
N GLN A 103 1.31 -7.38 -1.00
CA GLN A 103 0.95 -7.35 -2.43
C GLN A 103 -0.54 -7.65 -2.63
N THR A 104 -1.23 -6.75 -3.33
CA THR A 104 -2.63 -6.93 -3.73
C THR A 104 -2.73 -7.77 -5.01
N PRO A 105 -3.79 -8.57 -5.19
CA PRO A 105 -3.99 -9.36 -6.41
C PRO A 105 -4.11 -8.52 -7.69
N MET A 106 -4.57 -7.27 -7.56
CA MET A 106 -4.70 -6.31 -8.64
C MET A 106 -3.98 -5.02 -8.26
N SER A 107 -3.34 -4.36 -9.23
CA SER A 107 -2.60 -3.11 -9.01
C SER A 107 -3.50 -1.96 -8.56
N SER A 108 -4.78 -1.97 -8.95
CA SER A 108 -5.78 -1.01 -8.50
C SER A 108 -7.17 -1.65 -8.43
N PHE A 109 -8.02 -1.12 -7.56
CA PHE A 109 -9.36 -1.66 -7.30
C PHE A 109 -10.28 -0.61 -6.69
N SER A 110 -11.60 -0.84 -6.76
CA SER A 110 -12.61 0.01 -6.10
C SER A 110 -13.44 -0.73 -5.06
N GLU A 111 -13.51 -2.06 -5.17
CA GLU A 111 -14.25 -2.91 -4.26
C GLU A 111 -13.66 -2.82 -2.84
N GLY A 112 -14.54 -2.74 -1.83
CA GLY A 112 -14.14 -2.62 -0.43
C GLY A 112 -13.62 -1.24 -0.03
N VAL A 113 -13.67 -0.23 -0.91
CA VAL A 113 -13.35 1.16 -0.55
C VAL A 113 -14.61 1.92 -0.19
N THR A 114 -14.61 2.54 0.98
CA THR A 114 -15.66 3.43 1.47
C THR A 114 -15.08 4.81 1.73
N ILE A 115 -15.63 5.83 1.08
CA ILE A 115 -15.35 7.24 1.39
C ILE A 115 -16.35 7.65 2.47
N GLU A 116 -15.88 7.81 3.70
CA GLU A 116 -16.74 7.98 4.88
C GLU A 116 -17.14 9.44 5.09
N HIS A 117 -16.18 10.36 4.95
CA HIS A 117 -16.37 11.79 5.23
C HIS A 117 -15.44 12.65 4.36
N TYR A 118 -15.86 13.90 4.14
CA TYR A 118 -15.04 14.93 3.51
C TYR A 118 -15.20 16.25 4.26
N ASP A 119 -14.08 16.85 4.66
CA ASP A 119 -14.03 18.20 5.22
C ASP A 119 -13.45 19.19 4.19
N PRO A 120 -14.27 20.09 3.61
CA PRO A 120 -13.81 21.09 2.64
C PRO A 120 -12.78 22.09 3.20
N ASN A 121 -12.78 22.34 4.51
CA ASN A 121 -11.88 23.32 5.12
C ASN A 121 -10.44 22.80 5.19
N THR A 122 -10.30 21.51 5.52
CA THR A 122 -9.00 20.84 5.60
C THR A 122 -8.64 20.09 4.32
N GLN A 123 -9.60 19.95 3.39
CA GLN A 123 -9.50 19.14 2.16
C GLN A 123 -9.22 17.67 2.46
N THR A 124 -9.70 17.17 3.61
CA THR A 124 -9.41 15.82 4.09
C THR A 124 -10.56 14.88 3.77
N LEU A 125 -10.25 13.81 3.04
CA LEU A 125 -11.13 12.70 2.74
C LEU A 125 -10.83 11.55 3.71
N GLN A 126 -11.82 11.11 4.47
CA GLN A 126 -11.71 9.93 5.33
C GLN A 126 -12.08 8.69 4.52
N ILE A 127 -11.17 7.73 4.44
CA ILE A 127 -11.33 6.53 3.60
C ILE A 127 -11.09 5.29 4.45
N HIS A 128 -11.99 4.33 4.32
CA HIS A 128 -11.85 2.98 4.84
C HIS A 128 -11.73 1.98 3.68
N ILE A 129 -10.70 1.14 3.70
CA ILE A 129 -10.41 0.17 2.65
C ILE A 129 -10.34 -1.22 3.28
N GLN A 130 -11.20 -2.11 2.81
CA GLN A 130 -11.16 -3.53 3.09
C GLN A 130 -10.72 -4.27 1.82
N THR A 131 -9.66 -5.05 1.90
CA THR A 131 -9.10 -5.74 0.74
C THR A 131 -8.41 -7.05 1.16
N ASN A 132 -7.87 -7.79 0.19
CA ASN A 132 -7.03 -8.95 0.45
C ASN A 132 -5.66 -8.75 -0.19
N PHE A 133 -4.62 -9.23 0.49
CA PHE A 133 -3.27 -9.36 -0.04
C PHE A 133 -2.94 -10.84 -0.19
N PHE A 134 -2.23 -11.21 -1.25
CA PHE A 134 -1.88 -12.61 -1.51
C PHE A 134 -0.46 -12.97 -1.03
N ALA A 135 0.34 -11.96 -0.69
CA ALA A 135 1.70 -12.14 -0.21
C ALA A 135 2.23 -10.92 0.56
N ILE A 136 3.27 -11.16 1.34
CA ILE A 136 4.25 -10.14 1.73
C ILE A 136 5.49 -10.35 0.85
N TYR A 137 5.89 -9.27 0.18
CA TYR A 137 7.03 -9.22 -0.73
C TYR A 137 8.18 -8.47 -0.06
N GLY A 138 9.40 -8.92 -0.30
CA GLY A 138 10.61 -8.24 0.13
C GLY A 138 11.65 -8.15 -0.97
N SER A 139 12.33 -7.01 -1.08
CA SER A 139 13.49 -6.88 -1.96
C SER A 139 14.52 -5.88 -1.44
N VAL A 140 15.80 -6.14 -1.72
CA VAL A 140 16.88 -5.17 -1.58
C VAL A 140 16.98 -4.35 -2.86
N PRO A 141 16.78 -3.02 -2.84
CA PRO A 141 16.91 -2.18 -4.03
C PRO A 141 18.28 -2.33 -4.69
N GLN A 142 18.29 -2.48 -6.02
CA GLN A 142 19.51 -2.56 -6.82
C GLN A 142 19.67 -1.26 -7.61
N GLU A 143 20.87 -0.68 -7.65
CA GLU A 143 21.16 0.54 -8.43
C GLU A 143 21.04 0.30 -9.94
N HIS A 144 21.39 -0.91 -10.40
CA HIS A 144 21.40 -1.29 -11.81
C HIS A 144 20.75 -2.67 -11.99
N PRO A 145 19.41 -2.74 -12.04
CA PRO A 145 18.75 -3.98 -12.44
C PRO A 145 19.19 -4.28 -13.89
N MET A 146 19.88 -5.41 -14.09
CA MET A 146 20.15 -5.90 -15.43
C MET A 146 18.83 -6.36 -16.03
N MET A 147 18.40 -5.71 -17.11
CA MET A 147 17.19 -6.08 -17.84
C MET A 147 17.24 -7.59 -18.17
N ASP A 148 16.16 -8.30 -17.88
CA ASP A 148 15.97 -9.74 -18.12
C ASP A 148 16.91 -10.70 -17.35
N ALA A 149 17.73 -10.22 -16.41
CA ALA A 149 18.48 -11.09 -15.50
C ALA A 149 17.64 -11.47 -14.27
N ALA A 150 17.81 -12.70 -13.78
CA ALA A 150 17.24 -13.09 -12.49
C ALA A 150 17.80 -12.19 -11.37
N ALA A 151 16.96 -11.86 -10.39
CA ALA A 151 17.42 -11.16 -9.20
C ALA A 151 18.51 -11.99 -8.49
N PRO A 152 19.61 -11.38 -8.02
CA PRO A 152 20.65 -12.12 -7.30
C PRO A 152 20.07 -12.87 -6.10
N ASN A 153 20.57 -14.08 -5.86
CA ASN A 153 20.15 -14.87 -4.70
C ASN A 153 20.33 -14.06 -3.40
N GLY A 154 19.33 -14.12 -2.53
CA GLY A 154 19.34 -13.39 -1.26
C GLY A 154 18.88 -11.92 -1.34
N THR A 155 18.48 -11.42 -2.51
CA THR A 155 18.01 -10.02 -2.67
C THR A 155 16.49 -9.89 -2.81
N TYR A 156 15.77 -11.01 -2.79
CA TYR A 156 14.34 -11.10 -2.98
C TYR A 156 13.73 -12.19 -2.08
N LEU A 157 12.50 -11.96 -1.62
CA LEU A 157 11.68 -12.95 -0.93
C LEU A 157 10.19 -12.71 -1.16
N GLN A 158 9.41 -13.77 -1.00
CA GLN A 158 7.95 -13.70 -0.96
C GLN A 158 7.40 -14.75 -0.01
N VAL A 159 6.50 -14.33 0.88
CA VAL A 159 5.71 -15.22 1.75
C VAL A 159 4.26 -15.13 1.31
N ARG A 160 3.75 -16.20 0.69
CA ARG A 160 2.37 -16.26 0.17
C ARG A 160 1.41 -16.71 1.26
N ARG A 161 0.40 -15.90 1.54
CA ARG A 161 -0.73 -16.17 2.45
C ARG A 161 -1.93 -15.34 2.00
N ASP A 162 -3.12 -15.82 2.34
CA ASP A 162 -4.33 -15.00 2.24
C ASP A 162 -4.37 -14.05 3.45
N ILE A 163 -4.19 -12.76 3.20
CA ILE A 163 -4.04 -11.74 4.24
C ILE A 163 -5.18 -10.73 4.09
N LYS A 164 -5.99 -10.59 5.14
CA LYS A 164 -7.07 -9.61 5.17
C LYS A 164 -6.51 -8.22 5.46
N GLY A 165 -6.84 -7.24 4.62
CA GLY A 165 -6.48 -5.83 4.80
C GLY A 165 -7.63 -5.03 5.38
N ASP A 166 -7.34 -4.24 6.42
CA ASP A 166 -8.23 -3.25 7.02
C ASP A 166 -7.45 -1.95 7.21
N ILE A 167 -7.66 -0.99 6.30
CA ILE A 167 -6.88 0.25 6.22
C ILE A 167 -7.80 1.43 6.39
N LYS A 168 -7.49 2.31 7.35
CA LYS A 168 -8.17 3.59 7.55
C LYS A 168 -7.17 4.72 7.33
N LEU A 169 -7.55 5.75 6.59
CA LEU A 169 -6.66 6.88 6.35
C LEU A 169 -7.41 8.20 6.19
N ASN A 170 -6.74 9.27 6.60
CA ASN A 170 -7.14 10.65 6.32
C ASN A 170 -6.30 11.15 5.13
N ALA A 171 -6.91 11.26 3.96
CA ALA A 171 -6.29 11.73 2.72
C ALA A 171 -6.54 13.22 2.51
N LYS A 172 -5.54 14.06 2.74
CA LYS A 172 -5.62 15.48 2.38
C LYS A 172 -5.34 15.66 0.89
N LEU A 173 -6.39 15.98 0.13
CA LEU A 173 -6.33 16.16 -1.31
C LEU A 173 -5.85 17.57 -1.63
N ASN A 174 -4.63 17.72 -2.15
CA ASN A 174 -4.09 19.02 -2.53
C ASN A 174 -4.55 19.38 -3.95
N PHE A 175 -5.54 20.26 -4.05
CA PHE A 175 -6.10 20.76 -5.33
C PHE A 175 -5.30 21.91 -5.96
N ASN A 176 -4.23 22.37 -5.30
CA ASN A 176 -3.39 23.49 -5.76
C ASN A 176 -2.23 23.02 -6.64
#